data_AF-A0A291QAE1-F1
#
_entry.id   AF-A0A291QAE1-F1
#
_cell.length_a   1.000
_cell.length_b   1.000
_cell.length_c   1.000
_cell.angle_alpha   90.00
_cell.angle_beta   90.00
_cell.angle_gamma   90.00
#
_symmetry.space_group_name_H-M   'P 1'
#
loop_
_entity.id
_entity.type
_entity.pdbx_description
1 polymer ?
#
loop_
_entity_poly.entity_id
_entity_poly.type
_entity_poly.pdbx_seq_one_letter_code
_entity_poly.pdbx_strand_id
1 'polypeptide(L)'
;MGASAAACGDPQTLGEEALVRLLDVNEPDNFSLAAAYACGYGVLGLAQQEGTAPYWYQQIDPLDALFLGTLCSREPFTDEFAFANARDAWLRLLRGTAHGKAIERFVREAVALSSELGLAVDDGKLMLALIGRLEAAGLDRRRLPRRLLPEAALRGCRVICGPPPDLRLPEPPGDAKERLKRFWKSEDEASWNEDTPQAVLRAGLRRLRDAGLSVKKESGVLLPALYAALLANPGEPLEDLGKHAQAWALSLNEALPLVRVLDILLVAPELEMTVSDALGRLLAVPAFTQPIPSEALLWTSSPGLALPRLAFELGAPEVTTAFGSITPDELDQAGTYFRMGVSSAARREADDLEEPNSVDGPDGAQEEPDERWAERRHAVRKAVQRRMRDKHEESAGARDPGDHPVKAIWNADGSSVRHLSTEAVELLELQVDCFRKKFGREPGPGDPLFFDLDASEPTPITRNDIDSMMLDMADLAEELGIDPVFFHAGCEVGYMVTEENKDMFTKAEVIAYSRAVARLRQAEG
;
A
#
# COMPACT_ATOMS: atom_id res chain seq x y z
N MET A 1 -23.52 22.04 41.57
CA MET A 1 -23.06 20.75 42.11
C MET A 1 -24.10 19.70 41.75
N GLY A 2 -23.79 18.90 40.74
CA GLY A 2 -24.64 17.84 40.23
C GLY A 2 -23.78 17.01 39.29
N ALA A 3 -22.88 16.23 39.89
CA ALA A 3 -22.05 15.29 39.18
C ALA A 3 -22.95 14.16 38.68
N SER A 4 -23.14 14.07 37.36
CA SER A 4 -23.65 12.88 36.71
C SER A 4 -22.58 11.80 36.84
N ALA A 5 -22.88 10.76 37.60
CA ALA A 5 -22.02 9.59 37.75
C ALA A 5 -21.87 8.89 36.39
N ALA A 6 -20.73 9.12 35.73
CA ALA A 6 -20.29 8.29 34.62
C ALA A 6 -19.92 6.92 35.19
N ALA A 7 -20.51 5.86 34.68
CA ALA A 7 -20.15 4.49 35.02
C ALA A 7 -18.68 4.27 34.63
N CYS A 8 -17.81 4.22 35.64
CA CYS A 8 -16.37 4.06 35.51
C CYS A 8 -16.05 2.56 35.51
N GLY A 9 -16.30 1.91 34.37
CA GLY A 9 -15.84 0.54 34.10
C GLY A 9 -14.59 0.59 33.23
N ASP A 10 -13.64 -0.32 33.46
CA ASP A 10 -12.52 -0.53 32.56
C ASP A 10 -13.04 -0.92 31.15
N PRO A 11 -12.59 -0.27 30.06
CA PRO A 11 -13.09 -0.51 28.71
C PRO A 11 -13.03 -1.98 28.26
N GLN A 12 -12.03 -2.74 28.71
CA GLN A 12 -11.91 -4.17 28.38
C GLN A 12 -13.01 -4.96 29.09
N THR A 13 -13.21 -4.73 30.38
CA THR A 13 -14.30 -5.35 31.15
C THR A 13 -15.67 -5.09 30.51
N LEU A 14 -15.93 -3.84 30.08
CA LEU A 14 -17.16 -3.49 29.37
C LEU A 14 -17.28 -4.22 28.01
N GLY A 15 -16.15 -4.42 27.32
CA GLY A 15 -16.06 -5.19 26.08
C GLY A 15 -16.37 -6.67 26.28
N GLU A 16 -15.82 -7.31 27.32
CA GLU A 16 -16.09 -8.71 27.68
C GLU A 16 -17.57 -8.95 27.99
N GLU A 17 -18.15 -8.08 28.82
CA GLU A 17 -19.57 -8.19 29.14
C GLU A 17 -20.47 -7.98 27.92
N ALA A 18 -20.11 -7.03 27.04
CA ALA A 18 -20.82 -6.78 25.79
C ALA A 18 -20.69 -7.94 24.81
N LEU A 19 -19.51 -8.57 24.71
CA LEU A 19 -19.27 -9.75 23.89
C LEU A 19 -20.23 -10.88 24.27
N VAL A 20 -20.33 -11.20 25.57
CA VAL A 20 -21.26 -12.24 26.06
C VAL A 20 -22.71 -11.89 25.70
N ARG A 21 -23.16 -10.66 26.00
CA ARG A 21 -24.53 -10.23 25.70
C ARG A 21 -24.85 -10.29 24.20
N LEU A 22 -23.94 -9.80 23.36
CA LEU A 22 -24.14 -9.75 21.93
C LEU A 22 -24.19 -11.16 21.35
N LEU A 23 -23.31 -12.08 21.77
CA LEU A 23 -23.34 -13.46 21.31
C LEU A 23 -24.61 -14.20 21.76
N ASP A 24 -25.09 -13.99 22.99
CA ASP A 24 -26.29 -14.64 23.53
C ASP A 24 -27.60 -14.23 22.84
N VAL A 25 -27.67 -12.98 22.34
CA VAL A 25 -28.91 -12.40 21.78
C VAL A 25 -29.02 -12.62 20.26
N ASN A 26 -28.01 -13.22 19.62
CA ASN A 26 -27.99 -13.36 18.17
C ASN A 26 -28.55 -14.69 17.68
N GLU A 27 -29.57 -14.60 16.84
CA GLU A 27 -29.98 -15.70 15.96
C GLU A 27 -29.09 -15.73 14.71
N PRO A 28 -28.73 -16.92 14.19
CA PRO A 28 -28.11 -17.04 12.87
C PRO A 28 -28.94 -16.28 11.82
N ASP A 29 -28.29 -15.45 11.01
CA ASP A 29 -28.87 -14.57 9.97
C ASP A 29 -29.56 -13.28 10.44
N ASN A 30 -29.39 -12.86 11.70
CA ASN A 30 -30.00 -11.64 12.23
C ASN A 30 -29.00 -10.75 13.01
N PHE A 31 -27.94 -10.32 12.34
CA PHE A 31 -26.87 -9.53 12.97
C PHE A 31 -27.14 -8.03 12.92
N SER A 32 -26.89 -7.34 14.01
CA SER A 32 -26.53 -5.92 13.97
C SER A 32 -25.03 -5.77 13.71
N LEU A 33 -24.53 -4.55 13.49
CA LEU A 33 -23.10 -4.36 13.24
C LEU A 33 -22.25 -4.70 14.47
N ALA A 34 -22.68 -4.29 15.67
CA ALA A 34 -21.97 -4.64 16.90
C ALA A 34 -21.96 -6.17 17.12
N ALA A 35 -23.10 -6.83 16.87
CA ALA A 35 -23.23 -8.28 16.93
C ALA A 35 -22.33 -9.02 15.93
N ALA A 36 -22.31 -8.58 14.67
CA ALA A 36 -21.44 -9.16 13.65
C ALA A 36 -19.98 -8.97 14.03
N TYR A 37 -19.57 -7.78 14.46
CA TYR A 37 -18.21 -7.53 14.93
C TYR A 37 -17.81 -8.43 16.11
N ALA A 38 -18.67 -8.56 17.12
CA ALA A 38 -18.43 -9.44 18.27
C ALA A 38 -18.30 -10.91 17.84
N CYS A 39 -19.14 -11.36 16.90
CA CYS A 39 -19.05 -12.71 16.33
C CYS A 39 -17.73 -12.92 15.59
N GLY A 40 -17.30 -11.96 14.79
CA GLY A 40 -16.02 -12.03 14.07
C GLY A 40 -14.83 -12.07 15.03
N TYR A 41 -14.82 -11.19 16.04
CA TYR A 41 -13.82 -11.21 17.11
C TYR A 41 -13.75 -12.57 17.81
N GLY A 42 -14.91 -13.17 18.12
CA GLY A 42 -14.99 -14.51 18.71
C GLY A 42 -14.42 -15.60 17.80
N VAL A 43 -14.70 -15.55 16.49
CA VAL A 43 -14.15 -16.50 15.50
C VAL A 43 -12.63 -16.43 15.47
N LEU A 44 -12.06 -15.23 15.52
CA LEU A 44 -10.60 -15.03 15.54
C LEU A 44 -9.96 -15.62 16.79
N GLY A 45 -10.57 -15.37 17.96
CA GLY A 45 -10.12 -15.96 19.22
C GLY A 45 -10.18 -17.49 19.20
N LEU A 46 -11.25 -18.08 18.65
CA LEU A 46 -11.38 -19.53 18.53
C LEU A 46 -10.32 -20.12 17.60
N ALA A 47 -10.15 -19.54 16.41
CA ALA A 47 -9.17 -20.00 15.43
C ALA A 47 -7.73 -19.91 15.96
N GLN A 48 -7.43 -18.86 16.74
CA GLN A 48 -6.13 -18.72 17.40
C GLN A 48 -5.92 -19.78 18.49
N GLN A 49 -6.95 -20.11 19.28
CA GLN A 49 -6.88 -21.14 20.32
C GLN A 49 -6.74 -22.55 19.75
N GLU A 50 -7.43 -22.84 18.66
CA GLU A 50 -7.38 -24.14 17.98
C GLU A 50 -6.11 -24.32 17.14
N GLY A 51 -5.37 -23.23 16.86
CA GLY A 51 -4.23 -23.24 15.96
C GLY A 51 -4.64 -23.53 14.51
N THR A 52 -5.89 -23.26 14.16
CA THR A 52 -6.48 -23.49 12.82
C THR A 52 -6.67 -22.19 12.04
N ALA A 53 -6.25 -21.05 12.61
CA ALA A 53 -6.34 -19.76 11.97
C ALA A 53 -5.48 -19.72 10.68
N PRO A 54 -6.05 -19.31 9.53
CA PRO A 54 -5.27 -18.96 8.36
C PRO A 54 -4.19 -17.94 8.72
N TYR A 55 -3.00 -18.06 8.13
CA TYR A 55 -1.84 -17.22 8.46
C TYR A 55 -2.13 -15.69 8.40
N TRP A 56 -3.06 -15.28 7.54
CA TRP A 56 -3.44 -13.88 7.33
C TRP A 56 -4.40 -13.33 8.39
N TYR A 57 -4.95 -14.15 9.30
CA TYR A 57 -5.81 -13.69 10.41
C TYR A 57 -5.07 -12.75 11.37
N GLN A 58 -3.74 -12.75 11.36
CA GLN A 58 -2.94 -11.82 12.16
C GLN A 58 -2.89 -10.39 11.59
N GLN A 59 -3.37 -10.20 10.35
CA GLN A 59 -3.27 -8.93 9.63
C GLN A 59 -4.62 -8.22 9.46
N ILE A 60 -5.64 -8.65 10.18
CA ILE A 60 -7.00 -8.14 10.04
C ILE A 60 -7.22 -6.88 10.87
N ASP A 61 -8.06 -5.98 10.35
CA ASP A 61 -8.53 -4.81 11.06
C ASP A 61 -9.98 -5.01 11.63
N PRO A 62 -10.52 -4.04 12.39
CA PRO A 62 -11.88 -4.15 12.88
C PRO A 62 -12.99 -4.29 11.81
N LEU A 63 -12.82 -3.76 10.59
CA LEU A 63 -13.78 -3.95 9.51
C LEU A 63 -13.68 -5.36 8.90
N ASP A 64 -12.49 -5.95 8.88
CA ASP A 64 -12.30 -7.37 8.54
C ASP A 64 -13.01 -8.27 9.53
N ALA A 65 -12.82 -8.04 10.82
CA ALA A 65 -13.52 -8.79 11.87
C ALA A 65 -15.05 -8.62 11.75
N LEU A 66 -15.52 -7.40 11.48
CA LEU A 66 -16.93 -7.16 11.21
C LEU A 66 -17.44 -7.99 10.02
N PHE A 67 -16.73 -7.97 8.89
CA PHE A 67 -17.12 -8.73 7.72
C PHE A 67 -17.10 -10.24 7.99
N LEU A 68 -16.04 -10.75 8.62
CA LEU A 68 -15.90 -12.16 9.01
C LEU A 68 -17.09 -12.63 9.85
N GLY A 69 -17.50 -11.85 10.84
CA GLY A 69 -18.63 -12.20 11.69
C GLY A 69 -19.98 -12.22 10.97
N THR A 70 -20.12 -11.54 9.82
CA THR A 70 -21.33 -11.65 8.99
C THR A 70 -21.41 -12.94 8.17
N LEU A 71 -20.36 -13.75 8.14
CA LEU A 71 -20.28 -15.01 7.37
C LEU A 71 -20.70 -16.25 8.17
N CYS A 72 -20.89 -16.13 9.48
CA CYS A 72 -21.48 -17.16 10.35
C CYS A 72 -20.83 -18.54 10.22
N SER A 73 -19.49 -18.59 10.29
CA SER A 73 -18.69 -19.84 10.26
C SER A 73 -18.74 -20.63 8.94
N ARG A 74 -19.19 -20.01 7.86
CA ARG A 74 -18.96 -20.51 6.50
C ARG A 74 -17.80 -19.71 5.93
N GLU A 75 -16.61 -20.28 5.86
CA GLU A 75 -15.49 -19.68 5.14
C GLU A 75 -15.55 -20.15 3.67
N PRO A 76 -15.99 -19.32 2.72
CA PRO A 76 -16.08 -19.70 1.32
C PRO A 76 -14.85 -19.23 0.52
N PHE A 77 -13.89 -18.55 1.16
CA PHE A 77 -12.79 -17.90 0.47
C PHE A 77 -11.59 -18.81 0.36
N THR A 78 -11.01 -18.85 -0.83
CA THR A 78 -9.86 -19.68 -1.16
C THR A 78 -8.55 -19.09 -0.65
N ASP A 79 -8.50 -17.78 -0.48
CA ASP A 79 -7.34 -17.02 -0.02
C ASP A 79 -7.74 -15.65 0.57
N GLU A 80 -6.76 -14.98 1.13
CA GLU A 80 -6.87 -13.65 1.73
C GLU A 80 -7.29 -12.55 0.76
N PHE A 81 -6.91 -12.66 -0.52
CA PHE A 81 -7.25 -11.67 -1.52
C PHE A 81 -8.72 -11.76 -1.90
N ALA A 82 -9.25 -12.98 -2.02
CA ALA A 82 -10.67 -13.24 -2.22
C ALA A 82 -11.49 -12.69 -1.04
N PHE A 83 -11.02 -12.90 0.19
CA PHE A 83 -11.64 -12.32 1.39
C PHE A 83 -11.66 -10.78 1.34
N ALA A 84 -10.50 -10.14 1.14
CA ALA A 84 -10.37 -8.68 1.14
C ALA A 84 -11.17 -8.03 0.01
N ASN A 85 -11.16 -8.63 -1.19
CA ASN A 85 -11.94 -8.14 -2.31
C ASN A 85 -13.45 -8.28 -2.06
N ALA A 86 -13.90 -9.41 -1.49
CA ALA A 86 -15.31 -9.62 -1.16
C ALA A 86 -15.80 -8.61 -0.10
N ARG A 87 -14.98 -8.36 0.92
CA ARG A 87 -15.22 -7.31 1.93
C ARG A 87 -15.36 -5.95 1.27
N ASP A 88 -14.41 -5.55 0.42
CA ASP A 88 -14.44 -4.24 -0.24
C ASP A 88 -15.65 -4.08 -1.16
N ALA A 89 -16.02 -5.13 -1.89
CA ALA A 89 -17.25 -5.16 -2.69
C ALA A 89 -18.50 -5.00 -1.81
N TRP A 90 -18.56 -5.69 -0.67
CA TRP A 90 -19.67 -5.58 0.27
C TRP A 90 -19.78 -4.17 0.87
N LEU A 91 -18.66 -3.59 1.31
CA LEU A 91 -18.61 -2.21 1.79
C LEU A 91 -19.09 -1.22 0.73
N ARG A 92 -18.70 -1.41 -0.54
CA ARG A 92 -19.21 -0.61 -1.68
C ARG A 92 -20.73 -0.73 -1.84
N LEU A 93 -21.31 -1.92 -1.70
CA LEU A 93 -22.76 -2.12 -1.78
C LEU A 93 -23.52 -1.46 -0.61
N LEU A 94 -22.88 -1.32 0.55
CA LEU A 94 -23.47 -0.62 1.68
C LEU A 94 -23.42 0.90 1.56
N ARG A 95 -22.52 1.46 0.71
CA ARG A 95 -22.40 2.91 0.50
C ARG A 95 -23.74 3.51 0.05
N GLY A 96 -24.07 4.68 0.58
CA GLY A 96 -25.33 5.37 0.31
C GLY A 96 -26.58 4.79 1.02
N THR A 97 -26.44 3.67 1.74
CA THR A 97 -27.54 3.13 2.58
C THR A 97 -27.45 3.62 4.02
N ALA A 98 -28.51 3.39 4.81
CA ALA A 98 -28.46 3.65 6.25
C ALA A 98 -27.45 2.77 7.00
N HIS A 99 -27.09 1.60 6.44
CA HIS A 99 -26.06 0.72 7.00
C HIS A 99 -24.66 1.23 6.67
N GLY A 100 -24.47 1.83 5.48
CA GLY A 100 -23.24 2.54 5.13
C GLY A 100 -22.90 3.64 6.15
N LYS A 101 -23.89 4.47 6.53
CA LYS A 101 -23.70 5.48 7.60
C LYS A 101 -23.33 4.87 8.95
N ALA A 102 -23.83 3.67 9.24
CA ALA A 102 -23.50 2.95 10.47
C ALA A 102 -22.08 2.37 10.42
N ILE A 103 -21.58 1.95 9.25
CA ILE A 103 -20.17 1.60 9.02
C ILE A 103 -19.27 2.84 9.20
N GLU A 104 -19.64 4.00 8.64
CA GLU A 104 -18.85 5.22 8.85
C GLU A 104 -18.78 5.59 10.35
N ARG A 105 -19.88 5.39 11.08
CA ARG A 105 -19.88 5.59 12.53
C ARG A 105 -18.99 4.56 13.23
N PHE A 106 -19.07 3.29 12.86
CA PHE A 106 -18.20 2.22 13.37
C PHE A 106 -16.72 2.64 13.26
N VAL A 107 -16.30 3.11 12.07
CA VAL A 107 -14.90 3.54 11.85
C VAL A 107 -14.52 4.72 12.74
N ARG A 108 -15.39 5.73 12.86
CA ARG A 108 -15.15 6.87 13.75
C ARG A 108 -14.98 6.43 15.22
N GLU A 109 -15.80 5.49 15.69
CA GLU A 109 -15.69 4.98 17.06
C GLU A 109 -14.40 4.16 17.26
N ALA A 110 -13.97 3.39 16.27
CA ALA A 110 -12.73 2.62 16.34
C ALA A 110 -11.48 3.53 16.39
N VAL A 111 -11.41 4.52 15.50
CA VAL A 111 -10.30 5.50 15.46
C VAL A 111 -10.30 6.36 16.74
N ALA A 112 -11.47 6.81 17.20
CA ALA A 112 -11.56 7.56 18.45
C ALA A 112 -11.08 6.73 19.64
N LEU A 113 -11.51 5.46 19.74
CA LEU A 113 -11.08 4.57 20.82
C LEU A 113 -9.57 4.29 20.78
N SER A 114 -8.98 4.16 19.58
CA SER A 114 -7.54 4.03 19.40
C SER A 114 -6.77 5.21 19.95
N SER A 115 -7.21 6.42 19.61
CA SER A 115 -6.63 7.65 20.15
C SER A 115 -6.85 7.78 21.66
N GLU A 116 -8.04 7.45 22.17
CA GLU A 116 -8.37 7.50 23.61
C GLU A 116 -7.49 6.54 24.45
N LEU A 117 -7.16 5.37 23.93
CA LEU A 117 -6.40 4.33 24.64
C LEU A 117 -4.91 4.30 24.32
N GLY A 118 -4.46 4.98 23.27
CA GLY A 118 -3.08 4.90 22.77
C GLY A 118 -2.71 3.50 22.26
N LEU A 119 -3.70 2.76 21.73
CA LEU A 119 -3.54 1.41 21.20
C LEU A 119 -3.83 1.40 19.71
N ALA A 120 -3.17 0.51 18.96
CA ALA A 120 -3.43 0.31 17.54
C ALA A 120 -4.86 -0.20 17.29
N VAL A 121 -5.47 0.16 16.15
CA VAL A 121 -6.86 -0.21 15.81
C VAL A 121 -7.08 -1.72 15.69
N ASP A 122 -6.02 -2.46 15.40
CA ASP A 122 -5.93 -3.92 15.25
C ASP A 122 -5.31 -4.60 16.50
N ASP A 123 -5.04 -3.86 17.58
CA ASP A 123 -4.64 -4.45 18.86
C ASP A 123 -5.80 -5.24 19.48
N GLY A 124 -5.52 -6.48 19.90
CA GLY A 124 -6.55 -7.39 20.41
C GLY A 124 -7.32 -6.86 21.63
N LYS A 125 -6.69 -6.03 22.49
CA LYS A 125 -7.36 -5.39 23.64
C LYS A 125 -8.25 -4.24 23.20
N LEU A 126 -7.80 -3.46 22.22
CA LEU A 126 -8.63 -2.41 21.63
C LEU A 126 -9.84 -3.01 20.93
N MET A 127 -9.63 -4.06 20.13
CA MET A 127 -10.71 -4.76 19.43
C MET A 127 -11.77 -5.30 20.40
N LEU A 128 -11.35 -5.86 21.54
CA LEU A 128 -12.27 -6.27 22.60
C LEU A 128 -13.05 -5.08 23.19
N ALA A 129 -12.35 -4.00 23.56
CA ALA A 129 -12.98 -2.80 24.11
C ALA A 129 -13.95 -2.13 23.10
N LEU A 130 -13.65 -2.23 21.80
CA LEU A 130 -14.49 -1.69 20.73
C LEU A 130 -15.88 -2.34 20.74
N ILE A 131 -16.01 -3.62 21.13
CA ILE A 131 -17.32 -4.29 21.23
C ILE A 131 -18.28 -3.51 22.14
N GLY A 132 -17.81 -3.16 23.35
CA GLY A 132 -18.59 -2.37 24.30
C GLY A 132 -18.87 -0.95 23.81
N ARG A 133 -17.90 -0.33 23.12
CA ARG A 133 -18.07 1.01 22.52
C ARG A 133 -19.15 1.01 21.42
N LEU A 134 -19.20 -0.01 20.59
CA LEU A 134 -20.19 -0.14 19.50
C LEU A 134 -21.60 -0.40 20.05
N GLU A 135 -21.73 -1.21 21.11
CA GLU A 135 -23.00 -1.39 21.82
C GLU A 135 -23.47 -0.07 22.44
N ALA A 136 -22.58 0.65 23.14
CA ALA A 136 -22.90 1.96 23.71
C ALA A 136 -23.27 3.00 22.63
N ALA A 137 -22.65 2.92 21.45
CA ALA A 137 -22.99 3.73 20.29
C ALA A 137 -24.37 3.37 19.68
N GLY A 138 -25.01 2.29 20.11
CA GLY A 138 -26.30 1.85 19.59
C GLY A 138 -26.22 1.14 18.23
N LEU A 139 -25.04 0.65 17.85
CA LEU A 139 -24.82 -0.11 16.61
C LEU A 139 -25.30 -1.57 16.72
N ASP A 140 -25.80 -1.96 17.89
CA ASP A 140 -26.51 -3.20 18.20
C ASP A 140 -28.00 -3.16 17.78
N ARG A 141 -28.59 -1.96 17.67
CA ARG A 141 -30.05 -1.78 17.56
C ARG A 141 -30.62 -2.09 16.16
N ARG A 142 -29.87 -1.77 15.11
CA ARG A 142 -30.31 -1.94 13.72
C ARG A 142 -29.74 -3.22 13.15
N ARG A 143 -30.62 -4.14 12.78
CA ARG A 143 -30.26 -5.42 12.13
C ARG A 143 -29.96 -5.23 10.64
N LEU A 144 -28.95 -5.92 10.14
CA LEU A 144 -28.63 -6.05 8.73
C LEU A 144 -29.72 -6.92 8.06
N PRO A 145 -30.44 -6.40 7.07
CA PRO A 145 -31.37 -7.20 6.27
C PRO A 145 -30.62 -8.34 5.58
N ARG A 146 -31.24 -9.53 5.46
CA ARG A 146 -30.65 -10.69 4.78
C ARG A 146 -30.10 -10.39 3.38
N ARG A 147 -30.78 -9.53 2.61
CA ARG A 147 -30.32 -9.09 1.27
C ARG A 147 -29.01 -8.29 1.26
N LEU A 148 -28.60 -7.75 2.41
CA LEU A 148 -27.36 -7.00 2.61
C LEU A 148 -26.29 -7.83 3.32
N LEU A 149 -26.57 -9.08 3.73
CA LEU A 149 -25.53 -9.99 4.20
C LEU A 149 -24.67 -10.45 3.01
N PRO A 150 -23.36 -10.68 3.19
CA PRO A 150 -22.45 -10.97 2.08
C PRO A 150 -22.90 -12.13 1.18
N GLU A 151 -23.42 -13.23 1.75
CA GLU A 151 -23.90 -14.40 1.01
C GLU A 151 -24.97 -14.06 -0.04
N ALA A 152 -25.86 -13.11 0.29
CA ALA A 152 -26.91 -12.66 -0.61
C ALA A 152 -26.46 -11.47 -1.48
N ALA A 153 -25.75 -10.52 -0.89
CA ALA A 153 -25.37 -9.26 -1.52
C ALA A 153 -24.30 -9.43 -2.59
N LEU A 154 -23.35 -10.34 -2.38
CA LEU A 154 -22.24 -10.60 -3.30
C LEU A 154 -22.55 -11.69 -4.33
N ARG A 155 -23.77 -12.24 -4.30
CA ARG A 155 -24.17 -13.31 -5.20
C ARG A 155 -24.14 -12.83 -6.65
N GLY A 156 -23.30 -13.46 -7.46
CA GLY A 156 -23.12 -13.08 -8.87
C GLY A 156 -22.28 -11.82 -9.07
N CYS A 157 -21.72 -11.23 -8.01
CA CYS A 157 -20.75 -10.15 -8.16
C CYS A 157 -19.47 -10.69 -8.80
N ARG A 158 -18.82 -9.85 -9.61
CA ARG A 158 -17.60 -10.20 -10.33
C ARG A 158 -16.47 -10.67 -9.42
N VAL A 159 -16.42 -10.16 -8.20
CA VAL A 159 -15.43 -10.53 -7.19
C VAL A 159 -15.54 -12.00 -6.73
N ILE A 160 -16.75 -12.56 -6.78
CA ILE A 160 -17.01 -13.95 -6.36
C ILE A 160 -16.97 -14.90 -7.55
N CYS A 161 -17.54 -14.47 -8.68
CA CYS A 161 -17.77 -15.36 -9.82
C CYS A 161 -16.80 -15.14 -10.99
N GLY A 162 -15.89 -14.16 -10.90
CA GLY A 162 -15.10 -13.70 -12.03
C GLY A 162 -15.92 -12.92 -13.06
N PRO A 163 -15.35 -12.65 -14.24
CA PRO A 163 -16.10 -12.04 -15.35
C PRO A 163 -17.38 -12.84 -15.68
N PRO A 164 -18.46 -12.18 -16.12
CA PRO A 164 -19.72 -12.87 -16.38
C PRO A 164 -19.54 -13.95 -17.45
N PRO A 165 -20.11 -15.16 -17.28
CA PRO A 165 -19.90 -16.28 -18.19
C PRO A 165 -20.46 -16.03 -19.59
N ASP A 166 -21.37 -15.08 -19.75
CA ASP A 166 -21.94 -14.64 -21.03
C ASP A 166 -21.28 -13.36 -21.57
N LEU A 167 -20.09 -13.01 -21.08
CA LEU A 167 -19.31 -11.86 -21.54
C LEU A 167 -19.12 -11.89 -23.06
N ARG A 168 -19.72 -10.91 -23.74
CA ARG A 168 -19.55 -10.73 -25.19
C ARG A 168 -18.27 -9.97 -25.47
N LEU A 169 -17.26 -10.70 -25.93
CA LEU A 169 -16.00 -10.10 -26.32
C LEU A 169 -16.18 -9.24 -27.58
N PRO A 170 -15.56 -8.04 -27.64
CA PRO A 170 -15.63 -7.21 -28.83
C PRO A 170 -14.88 -7.85 -29.99
N GLU A 171 -15.36 -7.60 -31.21
CA GLU A 171 -14.66 -8.03 -32.41
C GLU A 171 -13.44 -7.13 -32.66
N PRO A 172 -12.29 -7.70 -33.07
CA PRO A 172 -11.12 -6.90 -33.42
C PRO A 172 -11.45 -5.88 -34.52
N PRO A 173 -10.92 -4.64 -34.46
CA PRO A 173 -11.13 -3.67 -35.51
C PRO A 173 -10.51 -4.16 -36.84
N GLY A 174 -11.03 -3.68 -37.97
CA GLY A 174 -10.57 -4.11 -39.30
C GLY A 174 -9.07 -3.91 -39.57
N ASP A 175 -8.44 -2.96 -38.87
CA ASP A 175 -7.00 -2.64 -38.91
C ASP A 175 -6.20 -3.22 -37.72
N ALA A 176 -6.75 -4.20 -37.01
CA ALA A 176 -6.11 -4.81 -35.83
C ALA A 176 -4.72 -5.37 -36.14
N LYS A 177 -4.53 -6.00 -37.31
CA LYS A 177 -3.25 -6.59 -37.69
C LYS A 177 -2.15 -5.53 -37.84
N GLU A 178 -2.46 -4.39 -38.43
CA GLU A 178 -1.54 -3.26 -38.58
C GLU A 178 -1.22 -2.62 -37.22
N ARG A 179 -2.23 -2.47 -36.36
CA ARG A 179 -2.05 -1.97 -34.98
C ARG A 179 -1.19 -2.90 -34.13
N LEU A 180 -1.40 -4.22 -34.21
CA LEU A 180 -0.58 -5.20 -33.48
C LEU A 180 0.87 -5.19 -33.97
N LYS A 181 1.11 -5.06 -35.27
CA LYS A 181 2.48 -4.90 -35.79
C LYS A 181 3.16 -3.68 -35.19
N ARG A 182 2.45 -2.54 -35.07
CA ARG A 182 2.97 -1.34 -34.41
C ARG A 182 3.21 -1.55 -32.91
N PHE A 183 2.27 -2.21 -32.23
CA PHE A 183 2.38 -2.53 -30.81
C PHE A 183 3.68 -3.30 -30.49
N TRP A 184 4.03 -4.30 -31.30
CA TRP A 184 5.24 -5.11 -31.10
C TRP A 184 6.52 -4.46 -31.63
N LYS A 185 6.44 -3.52 -32.59
CA LYS A 185 7.58 -2.84 -33.20
C LYS A 185 8.00 -1.55 -32.51
N SER A 186 7.09 -0.92 -31.77
CA SER A 186 7.44 0.23 -30.94
C SER A 186 8.59 -0.21 -30.03
N GLU A 187 9.77 0.38 -30.23
CA GLU A 187 10.95 0.23 -29.37
C GLU A 187 11.09 1.42 -28.43
N ASP A 188 10.37 2.52 -28.68
CA ASP A 188 10.33 3.69 -27.82
C ASP A 188 10.14 3.23 -26.37
N GLU A 189 11.05 3.64 -25.49
CA GLU A 189 10.78 3.66 -24.07
C GLU A 189 9.48 4.43 -23.92
N ALA A 190 8.41 3.75 -23.52
CA ALA A 190 7.14 4.39 -23.30
C ALA A 190 7.43 5.59 -22.41
N SER A 191 7.01 6.79 -22.85
CA SER A 191 7.19 7.96 -22.01
C SER A 191 6.67 7.61 -20.63
N TRP A 192 7.43 7.92 -19.58
CA TRP A 192 6.98 7.75 -18.21
C TRP A 192 5.64 8.47 -17.93
N ASN A 193 5.21 9.38 -18.81
CA ASN A 193 3.89 10.02 -18.81
C ASN A 193 2.79 9.23 -19.55
N GLU A 194 3.10 8.15 -20.28
CA GLU A 194 2.08 7.28 -20.87
C GLU A 194 1.40 6.47 -19.77
N ASP A 195 0.12 6.77 -19.55
CA ASP A 195 -0.72 6.22 -18.47
C ASP A 195 -1.87 5.35 -18.99
N THR A 196 -1.74 4.81 -20.21
CA THR A 196 -2.75 3.95 -20.84
C THR A 196 -2.47 2.47 -20.61
N PRO A 197 -3.50 1.60 -20.49
CA PRO A 197 -3.29 0.16 -20.37
C PRO A 197 -2.46 -0.43 -21.52
N GLN A 198 -2.61 0.08 -22.73
CA GLN A 198 -1.83 -0.35 -23.89
C GLN A 198 -0.33 -0.10 -23.71
N ALA A 199 0.04 1.09 -23.24
CA ALA A 199 1.44 1.46 -23.02
C ALA A 199 2.05 0.63 -21.87
N VAL A 200 1.32 0.53 -20.76
CA VAL A 200 1.75 -0.22 -19.57
C VAL A 200 1.89 -1.71 -19.89
N LEU A 201 0.91 -2.32 -20.56
CA LEU A 201 1.00 -3.71 -21.00
C LEU A 201 2.21 -3.96 -21.92
N ARG A 202 2.49 -3.02 -22.84
CA ARG A 202 3.67 -3.13 -23.71
C ARG A 202 4.96 -3.13 -22.90
N ALA A 203 5.10 -2.22 -21.94
CA ALA A 203 6.26 -2.15 -21.06
C ALA A 203 6.42 -3.45 -20.25
N GLY A 204 5.32 -3.98 -19.70
CA GLY A 204 5.33 -5.23 -18.94
C GLY A 204 5.73 -6.44 -19.77
N LEU A 205 5.20 -6.57 -20.98
CA LEU A 205 5.58 -7.66 -21.89
C LEU A 205 7.06 -7.59 -22.30
N ARG A 206 7.64 -6.39 -22.39
CA ARG A 206 9.09 -6.25 -22.59
C ARG A 206 9.85 -6.75 -21.35
N ARG A 207 9.50 -6.27 -20.16
CA ARG A 207 10.13 -6.69 -18.89
C ARG A 207 10.12 -8.22 -18.71
N LEU A 208 8.96 -8.85 -18.92
CA LEU A 208 8.84 -10.32 -18.78
C LEU A 208 9.62 -11.08 -19.87
N ARG A 209 9.62 -10.58 -21.11
CA ARG A 209 10.44 -11.16 -22.19
C ARG A 209 11.93 -11.08 -21.86
N ASP A 210 12.39 -9.96 -21.33
CA ASP A 210 13.78 -9.73 -20.99
C ASP A 210 14.19 -10.60 -19.78
N ALA A 211 13.23 -10.97 -18.92
CA ALA A 211 13.37 -12.01 -17.89
C ALA A 211 13.26 -13.46 -18.43
N GLY A 212 13.11 -13.66 -19.74
CA GLY A 212 13.09 -14.98 -20.39
C GLY A 212 11.72 -15.64 -20.58
N LEU A 213 10.61 -14.97 -20.24
CA LEU A 213 9.26 -15.51 -20.37
C LEU A 213 8.73 -15.48 -21.81
N SER A 214 7.90 -16.47 -22.18
CA SER A 214 7.37 -16.61 -23.54
C SER A 214 6.13 -15.77 -23.82
N VAL A 215 6.28 -14.45 -23.83
CA VAL A 215 5.18 -13.47 -23.88
C VAL A 215 4.28 -13.50 -25.13
N LYS A 216 4.63 -14.28 -26.16
CA LYS A 216 3.85 -14.40 -27.41
C LYS A 216 3.07 -15.71 -27.54
N LYS A 217 3.30 -16.68 -26.65
CA LYS A 217 2.70 -18.01 -26.75
C LYS A 217 1.42 -18.14 -25.95
N GLU A 218 1.39 -17.58 -24.75
CA GLU A 218 0.34 -17.83 -23.77
C GLU A 218 -0.36 -16.52 -23.42
N SER A 219 -1.68 -16.45 -23.61
CA SER A 219 -2.48 -15.27 -23.25
C SER A 219 -2.52 -15.02 -21.74
N GLY A 220 -2.30 -16.06 -20.93
CA GLY A 220 -2.21 -15.96 -19.47
C GLY A 220 -1.11 -15.02 -18.96
N VAL A 221 -0.11 -14.69 -19.79
CA VAL A 221 0.95 -13.73 -19.42
C VAL A 221 0.53 -12.27 -19.55
N LEU A 222 -0.59 -11.97 -20.22
CA LEU A 222 -0.98 -10.60 -20.53
C LEU A 222 -1.43 -9.84 -19.28
N LEU A 223 -2.24 -10.45 -18.41
CA LEU A 223 -2.66 -9.81 -17.16
C LEU A 223 -1.48 -9.60 -16.19
N PRO A 224 -0.64 -10.62 -15.91
CA PRO A 224 0.58 -10.44 -15.12
C PRO A 224 1.51 -9.39 -15.71
N ALA A 225 1.64 -9.28 -17.03
CA ALA A 225 2.46 -8.25 -17.66
C ALA A 225 1.91 -6.84 -17.39
N LEU A 226 0.60 -6.63 -17.54
CA LEU A 226 -0.03 -5.34 -17.23
C LEU A 226 0.20 -4.95 -15.77
N TYR A 227 -0.07 -5.88 -14.85
CA TYR A 227 0.12 -5.67 -13.42
C TYR A 227 1.60 -5.43 -13.05
N ALA A 228 2.52 -6.24 -13.58
CA ALA A 228 3.95 -6.13 -13.29
C ALA A 228 4.57 -4.80 -13.75
N ALA A 229 4.01 -4.20 -14.81
CA ALA A 229 4.42 -2.88 -15.22
C ALA A 229 3.75 -1.76 -14.43
N LEU A 230 2.55 -1.99 -13.88
CA LEU A 230 1.74 -0.97 -13.21
C LEU A 230 2.03 -0.86 -11.71
N LEU A 231 1.92 -1.99 -11.00
CA LEU A 231 1.79 -2.07 -9.54
C LEU A 231 2.83 -2.96 -8.86
N ALA A 232 3.52 -3.83 -9.61
CA ALA A 232 4.52 -4.68 -8.99
C ALA A 232 5.75 -3.87 -8.57
N ASN A 233 6.24 -4.18 -7.37
CA ASN A 233 7.49 -3.62 -6.90
C ASN A 233 8.69 -4.41 -7.45
N PRO A 234 9.88 -3.80 -7.56
CA PRO A 234 11.07 -4.47 -8.08
C PRO A 234 11.46 -5.78 -7.36
N GLY A 235 11.06 -5.95 -6.09
CA GLY A 235 11.33 -7.15 -5.29
C GLY A 235 10.21 -8.20 -5.31
N GLU A 236 9.14 -7.99 -6.08
CA GLU A 236 8.01 -8.91 -6.13
C GLU A 236 8.34 -10.21 -6.89
N PRO A 237 8.18 -11.40 -6.28
CA PRO A 237 8.50 -12.67 -6.91
C PRO A 237 7.65 -12.96 -8.15
N LEU A 238 8.25 -13.54 -9.18
CA LEU A 238 7.59 -13.78 -10.47
C LEU A 238 6.41 -14.76 -10.36
N GLU A 239 6.51 -15.72 -9.45
CA GLU A 239 5.47 -16.71 -9.15
C GLU A 239 4.20 -16.09 -8.55
N ASP A 240 4.32 -14.99 -7.80
CA ASP A 240 3.20 -14.32 -7.14
C ASP A 240 2.44 -13.39 -8.09
N LEU A 241 3.10 -12.91 -9.16
CA LEU A 241 2.54 -11.94 -10.11
C LEU A 241 1.20 -12.41 -10.70
N GLY A 242 1.04 -13.71 -10.95
CA GLY A 242 -0.20 -14.26 -11.46
C GLY A 242 -1.38 -14.07 -10.50
N LYS A 243 -1.19 -14.51 -9.24
CA LYS A 243 -2.19 -14.41 -8.17
C LYS A 243 -2.50 -12.95 -7.86
N HIS A 244 -1.48 -12.11 -7.73
CA HIS A 244 -1.66 -10.68 -7.43
C HIS A 244 -2.34 -9.92 -8.57
N ALA A 245 -2.00 -10.23 -9.83
CA ALA A 245 -2.65 -9.57 -10.96
C ALA A 245 -4.14 -9.94 -11.06
N GLN A 246 -4.52 -11.18 -10.74
CA GLN A 246 -5.92 -11.59 -10.65
C GLN A 246 -6.64 -10.90 -9.48
N ALA A 247 -6.02 -10.88 -8.30
CA ALA A 247 -6.55 -10.20 -7.11
C ALA A 247 -6.83 -8.72 -7.38
N TRP A 248 -5.86 -8.00 -7.94
CA TRP A 248 -6.02 -6.61 -8.36
C TRP A 248 -7.11 -6.45 -9.42
N ALA A 249 -7.12 -7.32 -10.44
CA ALA A 249 -8.11 -7.22 -11.50
C ALA A 249 -9.54 -7.40 -10.99
N LEU A 250 -9.76 -8.27 -9.99
CA LEU A 250 -11.06 -8.58 -9.41
C LEU A 250 -11.53 -7.58 -8.35
N SER A 251 -10.61 -6.81 -7.75
CA SER A 251 -10.93 -5.82 -6.70
C SER A 251 -11.68 -4.59 -7.23
N LEU A 252 -11.45 -4.24 -8.50
CA LEU A 252 -11.94 -3.02 -9.10
C LEU A 252 -13.48 -2.94 -9.18
N ASN A 253 -13.98 -1.71 -9.11
CA ASN A 253 -15.41 -1.44 -9.28
C ASN A 253 -15.83 -1.73 -10.74
N GLU A 254 -16.86 -2.55 -10.92
CA GLU A 254 -17.44 -2.95 -12.22
C GLU A 254 -17.86 -1.75 -13.09
N ALA A 255 -18.14 -0.60 -12.47
CA ALA A 255 -18.46 0.63 -13.19
C ALA A 255 -17.25 1.26 -13.92
N LEU A 256 -16.02 0.89 -13.57
CA LEU A 256 -14.81 1.47 -14.17
C LEU A 256 -14.63 0.97 -15.61
N PRO A 257 -14.36 1.87 -16.59
CA PRO A 257 -14.14 1.47 -17.98
C PRO A 257 -13.01 0.44 -18.16
N LEU A 258 -11.99 0.50 -17.29
CA LEU A 258 -10.86 -0.43 -17.28
C LEU A 258 -11.28 -1.89 -17.08
N VAL A 259 -12.39 -2.16 -16.38
CA VAL A 259 -12.86 -3.52 -16.11
C VAL A 259 -13.06 -4.31 -17.39
N ARG A 260 -13.50 -3.68 -18.48
CA ARG A 260 -13.63 -4.36 -19.78
C ARG A 260 -12.30 -4.86 -20.36
N VAL A 261 -11.21 -4.11 -20.12
CA VAL A 261 -9.86 -4.54 -20.52
C VAL A 261 -9.46 -5.75 -19.67
N LEU A 262 -9.64 -5.64 -18.35
CA LEU A 262 -9.26 -6.68 -17.40
C LEU A 262 -10.05 -7.97 -17.59
N ASP A 263 -11.34 -7.89 -17.91
CA ASP A 263 -12.19 -9.05 -18.16
C ASP A 263 -11.73 -9.82 -19.39
N ILE A 264 -11.38 -9.13 -20.49
CA ILE A 264 -10.80 -9.78 -21.67
C ILE A 264 -9.49 -10.49 -21.29
N LEU A 265 -8.66 -9.86 -20.46
CA LEU A 265 -7.39 -10.43 -20.02
C LEU A 265 -7.58 -11.66 -19.11
N LEU A 266 -8.60 -11.64 -18.23
CA LEU A 266 -8.94 -12.73 -17.32
C LEU A 266 -9.48 -13.95 -18.09
N VAL A 267 -10.40 -13.77 -19.03
CA VAL A 267 -11.03 -14.89 -19.75
C VAL A 267 -10.21 -15.40 -20.93
N ALA A 268 -9.26 -14.62 -21.45
CA ALA A 268 -8.43 -15.02 -22.58
C ALA A 268 -7.71 -16.38 -22.40
N PRO A 269 -7.08 -16.70 -21.25
CA PRO A 269 -6.52 -18.03 -21.03
C PRO A 269 -7.59 -19.12 -20.94
N GLU A 270 -8.72 -18.86 -20.28
CA GLU A 270 -9.82 -19.84 -20.13
C GLU A 270 -10.47 -20.21 -21.45
N LEU A 271 -10.51 -19.26 -22.39
CA LEU A 271 -11.02 -19.43 -23.75
C LEU A 271 -9.94 -19.90 -24.75
N GLU A 272 -8.76 -20.28 -24.26
CA GLU A 272 -7.61 -20.72 -25.06
C GLU A 272 -7.24 -19.72 -26.18
N MET A 273 -7.46 -18.44 -25.95
CA MET A 273 -7.21 -17.41 -26.95
C MET A 273 -5.71 -17.24 -27.19
N THR A 274 -5.33 -17.03 -28.46
CA THR A 274 -3.96 -16.62 -28.77
C THR A 274 -3.69 -15.21 -28.26
N VAL A 275 -2.42 -14.91 -27.97
CA VAL A 275 -1.99 -13.55 -27.60
C VAL A 275 -2.42 -12.51 -28.64
N SER A 276 -2.36 -12.84 -29.93
CA SER A 276 -2.75 -11.91 -31.00
C SER A 276 -4.24 -11.64 -31.01
N ASP A 277 -5.07 -12.67 -30.76
CA ASP A 277 -6.52 -12.51 -30.70
C ASP A 277 -6.94 -11.69 -29.48
N ALA A 278 -6.37 -11.98 -28.31
CA ALA A 278 -6.63 -11.20 -27.09
C ALA A 278 -6.28 -9.72 -27.27
N LEU A 279 -5.04 -9.43 -27.72
CA LEU A 279 -4.62 -8.05 -28.00
C LEU A 279 -5.47 -7.39 -29.10
N GLY A 280 -5.88 -8.16 -30.12
CA GLY A 280 -6.77 -7.69 -31.19
C GLY A 280 -8.12 -7.21 -30.66
N ARG A 281 -8.70 -7.94 -29.70
CA ARG A 281 -9.95 -7.56 -29.03
C ARG A 281 -9.77 -6.38 -28.08
N LEU A 282 -8.64 -6.29 -27.36
CA LEU A 282 -8.33 -5.13 -26.51
C LEU A 282 -8.27 -3.83 -27.32
N LEU A 283 -7.75 -3.87 -28.56
CA LEU A 283 -7.73 -2.71 -29.45
C LEU A 283 -9.12 -2.18 -29.84
N ALA A 284 -10.18 -2.95 -29.63
CA ALA A 284 -11.57 -2.53 -29.81
C ALA A 284 -12.17 -1.85 -28.57
N VAL A 285 -11.50 -1.94 -27.41
CA VAL A 285 -11.98 -1.37 -26.15
C VAL A 285 -11.41 0.05 -25.99
N PRO A 286 -12.24 1.11 -25.94
CA PRO A 286 -11.75 2.48 -25.80
C PRO A 286 -10.85 2.68 -24.57
N ALA A 287 -11.19 2.03 -23.46
CA ALA A 287 -10.44 2.11 -22.21
C ALA A 287 -9.01 1.59 -22.34
N PHE A 288 -8.69 0.75 -23.34
CA PHE A 288 -7.34 0.23 -23.54
C PHE A 288 -6.33 1.31 -23.96
N THR A 289 -6.81 2.38 -24.60
CA THR A 289 -6.00 3.51 -25.07
C THR A 289 -6.32 4.82 -24.35
N GLN A 290 -7.15 4.76 -23.30
CA GLN A 290 -7.47 5.90 -22.45
C GLN A 290 -6.64 5.83 -21.16
N PRO A 291 -6.45 6.96 -20.46
CA PRO A 291 -5.80 6.99 -19.14
C PRO A 291 -6.41 6.00 -18.15
N ILE A 292 -5.58 5.27 -17.41
CA ILE A 292 -5.98 4.36 -16.34
C ILE A 292 -6.67 5.15 -15.22
N PRO A 293 -7.89 4.83 -14.77
CA PRO A 293 -8.53 5.56 -13.65
C PRO A 293 -7.65 5.54 -12.38
N SER A 294 -7.62 6.64 -11.63
CA SER A 294 -6.77 6.74 -10.42
C SER A 294 -7.13 5.69 -9.36
N GLU A 295 -8.38 5.26 -9.30
CA GLU A 295 -8.83 4.19 -8.39
C GLU A 295 -8.23 2.82 -8.72
N ALA A 296 -7.76 2.63 -9.96
CA ALA A 296 -7.10 1.40 -10.39
C ALA A 296 -5.58 1.40 -10.12
N LEU A 297 -5.04 2.52 -9.66
CA LEU A 297 -3.62 2.69 -9.32
C LEU A 297 -3.31 2.31 -7.87
N LEU A 298 -4.31 1.88 -7.09
CA LEU A 298 -4.14 1.52 -5.68
C LEU A 298 -4.31 0.03 -5.47
N TRP A 299 -3.44 -0.56 -4.65
CA TRP A 299 -3.66 -1.90 -4.13
C TRP A 299 -4.69 -1.87 -2.98
N THR A 300 -5.70 -2.74 -3.06
CA THR A 300 -6.79 -2.81 -2.05
C THR A 300 -7.07 -4.22 -1.56
N SER A 301 -6.45 -5.22 -2.17
CA SER A 301 -6.77 -6.63 -1.97
C SER A 301 -6.11 -7.23 -0.73
N SER A 302 -5.75 -6.47 0.30
CA SER A 302 -5.20 -7.03 1.55
C SER A 302 -6.17 -6.89 2.73
N PRO A 303 -6.16 -7.86 3.68
CA PRO A 303 -6.60 -7.64 5.05
C PRO A 303 -5.86 -6.45 5.69
N GLY A 304 -6.47 -5.82 6.70
CA GLY A 304 -5.84 -4.77 7.51
C GLY A 304 -5.96 -3.35 6.96
N LEU A 305 -6.43 -3.20 5.72
CA LEU A 305 -6.45 -1.92 5.00
C LEU A 305 -7.82 -1.27 4.87
N ALA A 306 -8.90 -1.98 5.21
CA ALA A 306 -10.25 -1.47 5.01
C ALA A 306 -10.54 -0.31 5.95
N LEU A 307 -10.18 -0.46 7.23
CA LEU A 307 -10.43 0.56 8.23
C LEU A 307 -9.56 1.80 8.00
N PRO A 308 -8.22 1.72 7.82
CA PRO A 308 -7.41 2.89 7.51
C PRO A 308 -7.95 3.66 6.29
N ARG A 309 -8.22 2.95 5.19
CA ARG A 309 -8.76 3.56 3.97
C ARG A 309 -10.07 4.31 4.21
N LEU A 310 -11.04 3.69 4.89
CA LEU A 310 -12.32 4.34 5.15
C LEU A 310 -12.19 5.48 6.18
N ALA A 311 -11.26 5.38 7.13
CA ALA A 311 -10.97 6.46 8.06
C ALA A 311 -10.44 7.71 7.32
N PHE A 312 -9.55 7.53 6.35
CA PHE A 312 -9.03 8.62 5.52
C PHE A 312 -10.12 9.25 4.63
N GLU A 313 -11.00 8.44 4.03
CA GLU A 313 -12.18 8.95 3.31
C GLU A 313 -13.10 9.79 4.23
N LEU A 314 -13.07 9.54 5.54
CA LEU A 314 -13.83 10.27 6.57
C LEU A 314 -13.06 11.44 7.19
N GLY A 315 -11.85 11.72 6.73
CA GLY A 315 -11.03 12.86 7.15
C GLY A 315 -10.14 12.59 8.37
N ALA A 316 -9.87 11.33 8.73
CA ALA A 316 -8.82 11.03 9.70
C ALA A 316 -7.45 11.39 9.10
N PRO A 317 -6.57 12.10 9.84
CA PRO A 317 -5.25 12.48 9.35
C PRO A 317 -4.24 11.32 9.40
N GLU A 318 -4.45 10.37 10.31
CA GLU A 318 -3.60 9.19 10.50
C GLU A 318 -4.41 8.06 11.16
N VAL A 319 -3.92 6.83 11.03
CA VAL A 319 -4.44 5.65 11.74
C VAL A 319 -3.27 4.82 12.25
N THR A 320 -3.24 4.55 13.55
CA THR A 320 -2.24 3.68 14.18
C THR A 320 -2.63 2.22 14.06
N THR A 321 -1.77 1.41 13.44
CA THR A 321 -1.88 -0.05 13.30
C THR A 321 -0.74 -0.75 14.05
N ALA A 322 -0.80 -2.07 14.18
CA ALA A 322 0.27 -2.87 14.80
C ALA A 322 1.61 -2.74 14.04
N PHE A 323 1.56 -2.36 12.76
CA PHE A 323 2.72 -2.16 11.90
C PHE A 323 3.24 -0.71 11.87
N GLY A 324 2.56 0.21 12.56
CA GLY A 324 2.92 1.63 12.61
C GLY A 324 1.74 2.57 12.34
N SER A 325 2.00 3.88 12.44
CA SER A 325 1.06 4.89 11.97
C SER A 325 1.08 4.94 10.45
N ILE A 326 -0.10 5.06 9.85
CA ILE A 326 -0.30 5.18 8.41
C ILE A 326 -1.01 6.50 8.16
N THR A 327 -0.54 7.29 7.20
CA THR A 327 -1.23 8.47 6.68
C THR A 327 -1.93 8.18 5.34
N PRO A 328 -2.84 9.06 4.86
CA PRO A 328 -3.54 8.86 3.59
C PRO A 328 -2.61 8.64 2.38
N ASP A 329 -1.48 9.33 2.34
CA ASP A 329 -0.47 9.24 1.29
C ASP A 329 0.39 7.96 1.36
N GLU A 330 0.51 7.36 2.55
CA GLU A 330 1.23 6.10 2.75
C GLU A 330 0.36 4.86 2.46
N LEU A 331 -0.93 5.04 2.17
CA LEU A 331 -1.87 3.92 2.04
C LEU A 331 -1.46 2.92 0.93
N ASP A 332 -0.90 3.39 -0.18
CA ASP A 332 -0.45 2.51 -1.27
C ASP A 332 0.82 1.73 -0.88
N GLN A 333 1.75 2.40 -0.17
CA GLN A 333 2.95 1.76 0.36
C GLN A 333 2.60 0.73 1.44
N ALA A 334 1.67 1.05 2.34
CA ALA A 334 1.11 0.10 3.28
C ALA A 334 0.50 -1.09 2.52
N GLY A 335 -0.32 -0.82 1.49
CA GLY A 335 -0.87 -1.84 0.59
C GLY A 335 0.16 -2.81 0.03
N THR A 336 1.29 -2.28 -0.43
CA THR A 336 2.45 -3.06 -0.87
C THR A 336 3.03 -3.92 0.24
N TYR A 337 3.28 -3.34 1.42
CA TYR A 337 3.84 -4.07 2.56
C TYR A 337 2.96 -5.24 2.96
N PHE A 338 1.65 -5.01 3.11
CA PHE A 338 0.69 -6.07 3.45
C PHE A 338 0.66 -7.16 2.38
N ARG A 339 0.57 -6.80 1.09
CA ARG A 339 0.58 -7.78 -0.03
C ARG A 339 1.79 -8.70 0.02
N MET A 340 2.98 -8.13 0.20
CA MET A 340 4.24 -8.88 0.19
C MET A 340 4.46 -9.68 1.47
N GLY A 341 4.07 -9.13 2.63
CA GLY A 341 4.13 -9.81 3.92
C GLY A 341 3.23 -11.04 3.97
N VAL A 342 2.00 -10.95 3.44
CA VAL A 342 1.10 -12.09 3.23
C VAL A 342 1.76 -13.19 2.42
N SER A 343 2.27 -12.87 1.23
CA SER A 343 2.84 -13.90 0.33
C SER A 343 4.10 -14.54 0.91
N SER A 344 4.89 -13.79 1.68
CA SER A 344 6.01 -14.31 2.46
C SER A 344 5.56 -15.28 3.57
N ALA A 345 4.50 -14.94 4.30
CA ALA A 345 3.96 -15.81 5.35
C ALA A 345 3.38 -17.12 4.78
N ALA A 346 2.65 -17.04 3.65
CA ALA A 346 2.13 -18.21 2.95
C ALA A 346 3.23 -19.19 2.53
N ARG A 347 4.39 -18.67 2.09
CA ARG A 347 5.56 -19.49 1.74
C ARG A 347 6.17 -20.18 2.94
N ARG A 348 6.36 -19.47 4.05
CA ARG A 348 6.90 -20.07 5.28
C ARG A 348 6.03 -21.22 5.77
N GLU A 349 4.71 -21.08 5.73
CA GLU A 349 3.80 -22.17 6.10
C GLU A 349 3.90 -23.38 5.14
N ALA A 350 4.15 -23.14 3.85
CA ALA A 350 4.39 -24.21 2.87
C ALA A 350 5.76 -24.89 3.06
N ASP A 351 6.79 -24.12 3.43
CA ASP A 351 8.17 -24.59 3.66
C ASP A 351 8.34 -25.26 5.04
N ASP A 352 7.58 -24.85 6.07
CA ASP A 352 7.56 -25.47 7.41
C ASP A 352 7.03 -26.92 7.39
N LEU A 353 6.45 -27.35 6.27
CA LEU A 353 6.10 -28.75 6.00
C LEU A 353 7.29 -29.58 5.48
N GLU A 354 8.42 -28.95 5.18
CA GLU A 354 9.66 -29.56 4.66
C GLU A 354 10.92 -28.94 5.30
N GLU A 355 11.30 -29.33 6.53
CA GLU A 355 12.55 -28.85 7.16
C GLU A 355 13.55 -29.96 7.56
N PRO A 356 14.87 -29.66 7.48
CA PRO A 356 15.59 -29.41 8.74
C PRO A 356 16.71 -28.34 8.75
N ASN A 357 16.65 -27.43 9.75
CA ASN A 357 17.64 -26.97 10.75
C ASN A 357 19.12 -26.61 10.43
N SER A 358 19.59 -25.42 10.87
CA SER A 358 20.75 -25.17 11.82
C SER A 358 21.11 -23.66 11.98
N VAL A 359 21.19 -23.02 13.18
CA VAL A 359 22.22 -22.80 14.26
C VAL A 359 23.31 -21.69 14.09
N ASP A 360 23.22 -20.67 14.98
CA ASP A 360 24.12 -19.69 15.68
C ASP A 360 25.64 -19.43 15.43
N GLY A 361 26.10 -18.17 15.67
CA GLY A 361 27.38 -17.83 16.38
C GLY A 361 28.23 -16.57 15.96
N PRO A 362 29.12 -15.98 16.82
CA PRO A 362 29.18 -14.51 17.17
C PRO A 362 30.57 -13.74 17.19
N ASP A 363 30.57 -12.47 17.68
CA ASP A 363 31.61 -11.53 18.30
C ASP A 363 32.89 -11.10 17.52
N GLY A 364 33.63 -9.97 17.73
CA GLY A 364 33.60 -8.78 18.61
C GLY A 364 34.94 -7.95 18.54
N ALA A 365 34.87 -6.63 18.85
CA ALA A 365 35.87 -5.61 19.37
C ALA A 365 37.32 -5.38 18.80
N GLN A 366 37.77 -4.11 18.68
CA GLN A 366 38.68 -3.35 19.62
C GLN A 366 39.41 -2.12 19.00
N GLU A 367 39.51 -1.00 19.76
CA GLU A 367 40.24 0.26 19.46
C GLU A 367 41.58 0.38 20.22
N GLU A 368 42.54 1.19 19.71
CA GLU A 368 43.54 1.95 20.50
C GLU A 368 44.34 2.98 19.61
N PRO A 369 45.10 3.96 20.16
CA PRO A 369 44.76 5.38 19.97
C PRO A 369 45.87 6.33 19.45
N ASP A 370 45.42 7.58 19.35
CA ASP A 370 46.01 8.90 19.10
C ASP A 370 47.44 9.22 19.55
N GLU A 371 48.25 9.71 18.60
CA GLU A 371 49.00 10.99 18.74
C GLU A 371 49.66 11.46 17.43
N ARG A 372 49.03 11.21 16.27
CA ARG A 372 49.54 11.62 14.94
C ARG A 372 48.64 12.61 14.20
N TRP A 373 47.61 13.12 14.88
CA TRP A 373 46.47 13.83 14.27
C TRP A 373 46.65 15.34 14.09
N ALA A 374 47.55 16.00 14.83
CA ALA A 374 47.75 17.44 14.68
C ALA A 374 48.49 17.81 13.38
N GLU A 375 49.53 17.04 13.01
CA GLU A 375 50.31 17.28 11.79
C GLU A 375 49.53 16.93 10.52
N ARG A 376 48.71 15.88 10.56
CA ARG A 376 47.86 15.48 9.42
C ARG A 376 46.81 16.55 9.08
N ARG A 377 46.20 17.19 10.07
CA ARG A 377 45.18 18.24 9.86
C ARG A 377 45.71 19.47 9.12
N HIS A 378 46.98 19.84 9.34
CA HIS A 378 47.58 20.98 8.65
C HIS A 378 47.99 20.63 7.20
N ALA A 379 48.45 19.40 6.96
CA ALA A 379 48.78 18.92 5.62
C ALA A 379 47.52 18.80 4.73
N VAL A 380 46.42 18.31 5.30
CA VAL A 380 45.14 18.16 4.61
C VAL A 380 44.54 19.51 4.24
N ARG A 381 44.54 20.52 5.12
CA ARG A 381 44.01 21.86 4.79
C ARG A 381 44.74 22.52 3.63
N LYS A 382 46.06 22.32 3.52
CA LYS A 382 46.87 22.86 2.42
C LYS A 382 46.64 22.10 1.10
N ALA A 383 46.32 20.80 1.17
CA ALA A 383 45.98 19.98 0.00
C ALA A 383 44.56 20.26 -0.51
N VAL A 384 43.60 20.49 0.40
CA VAL A 384 42.20 20.83 0.07
C VAL A 384 42.10 22.18 -0.62
N GLN A 385 42.83 23.19 -0.14
CA GLN A 385 42.86 24.51 -0.81
C GLN A 385 43.52 24.48 -2.19
N ARG A 386 44.43 23.51 -2.43
CA ARG A 386 45.03 23.30 -3.75
C ARG A 386 44.05 22.61 -4.70
N ARG A 387 43.36 21.57 -4.22
CA ARG A 387 42.31 20.85 -4.98
C ARG A 387 41.10 21.72 -5.30
N MET A 388 40.68 22.64 -4.43
CA MET A 388 39.55 23.54 -4.74
C MET A 388 39.87 24.54 -5.86
N ARG A 389 41.15 24.90 -6.03
CA ARG A 389 41.58 25.73 -7.17
C ARG A 389 41.68 24.91 -8.45
N ASP A 390 42.14 23.66 -8.37
CA ASP A 390 42.28 22.78 -9.53
C ASP A 390 40.89 22.24 -10.01
N LYS A 391 39.92 22.04 -9.11
CA LYS A 391 38.56 21.54 -9.40
C LYS A 391 37.65 22.57 -10.11
N HIS A 392 37.97 23.87 -10.03
CA HIS A 392 37.27 24.90 -10.80
C HIS A 392 37.66 24.89 -12.30
N GLU A 393 38.82 24.32 -12.65
CA GLU A 393 39.25 24.13 -14.04
C GLU A 393 38.80 22.77 -14.62
N GLU A 394 38.44 21.79 -13.77
CA GLU A 394 38.15 20.40 -14.17
C GLU A 394 36.65 20.06 -14.27
N SER A 395 35.74 20.97 -13.87
CA SER A 395 34.27 20.77 -13.92
C SER A 395 33.67 20.80 -15.34
N ALA A 396 34.49 20.63 -16.38
CA ALA A 396 34.08 20.51 -17.78
C ALA A 396 34.12 19.05 -18.31
N GLY A 397 34.39 18.06 -17.46
CA GLY A 397 34.39 16.63 -17.81
C GLY A 397 33.14 15.88 -17.30
N ALA A 398 32.48 15.14 -18.18
CA ALA A 398 31.20 14.45 -18.01
C ALA A 398 31.15 13.43 -16.85
N ARG A 399 30.01 13.38 -16.14
CA ARG A 399 29.66 12.35 -15.13
C ARG A 399 29.07 11.09 -15.78
N ASP A 400 29.32 9.94 -15.15
CA ASP A 400 28.78 8.62 -15.51
C ASP A 400 27.31 8.49 -15.02
N PRO A 401 26.33 8.09 -15.86
CA PRO A 401 24.90 8.15 -15.53
C PRO A 401 24.36 7.08 -14.57
N GLY A 402 25.20 6.22 -13.98
CA GLY A 402 24.75 5.03 -13.24
C GLY A 402 24.85 5.07 -11.71
N ASP A 403 25.41 6.13 -11.12
CA ASP A 403 25.67 6.21 -9.68
C ASP A 403 24.62 7.10 -8.99
N HIS A 404 23.45 6.51 -8.71
CA HIS A 404 22.37 7.20 -8.01
C HIS A 404 22.69 7.29 -6.50
N PRO A 405 22.38 8.41 -5.84
CA PRO A 405 22.75 8.65 -4.45
C PRO A 405 22.05 7.70 -3.46
N VAL A 406 20.91 7.12 -3.83
CA VAL A 406 20.18 6.13 -3.04
C VAL A 406 19.60 5.08 -3.98
N LYS A 407 19.72 3.81 -3.61
CA LYS A 407 19.10 2.68 -4.29
C LYS A 407 18.29 1.86 -3.28
N ALA A 408 16.98 1.76 -3.48
CA ALA A 408 16.14 0.86 -2.70
C ALA A 408 16.18 -0.56 -3.29
N ILE A 409 16.38 -1.55 -2.43
CA ILE A 409 16.23 -2.96 -2.72
C ILE A 409 15.06 -3.46 -1.89
N TRP A 410 14.00 -3.91 -2.56
CA TRP A 410 12.83 -4.49 -1.91
C TRP A 410 13.06 -5.98 -1.67
N ASN A 411 12.75 -6.42 -0.46
CA ASN A 411 12.80 -7.81 -0.04
C ASN A 411 11.45 -8.51 -0.31
N ALA A 412 11.47 -9.84 -0.35
CA ALA A 412 10.30 -10.67 -0.61
C ALA A 412 9.21 -10.61 0.48
N ASP A 413 9.51 -10.04 1.66
CA ASP A 413 8.57 -9.80 2.75
C ASP A 413 7.98 -8.39 2.75
N GLY A 414 8.28 -7.58 1.74
CA GLY A 414 7.80 -6.20 1.63
C GLY A 414 8.66 -5.19 2.37
N SER A 415 9.67 -5.62 3.15
CA SER A 415 10.68 -4.71 3.69
C SER A 415 11.58 -4.19 2.57
N SER A 416 12.32 -3.10 2.82
CA SER A 416 13.33 -2.61 1.87
C SER A 416 14.63 -2.25 2.57
N VAL A 417 15.74 -2.48 1.87
CA VAL A 417 17.08 -2.03 2.25
C VAL A 417 17.46 -0.90 1.31
N ARG A 418 17.79 0.27 1.85
CA ARG A 418 18.26 1.40 1.06
C ARG A 418 19.79 1.44 1.09
N HIS A 419 20.41 1.20 -0.06
CA HIS A 419 21.84 1.45 -0.25
C HIS A 419 22.04 2.93 -0.51
N LEU A 420 22.82 3.56 0.34
CA LEU A 420 23.19 4.97 0.24
C LEU A 420 24.54 5.06 -0.45
N SER A 421 24.69 6.01 -1.37
CA SER A 421 26.01 6.37 -1.90
C SER A 421 26.88 6.96 -0.79
N THR A 422 28.18 7.06 -1.06
CA THR A 422 29.12 7.69 -0.12
C THR A 422 28.66 9.10 0.26
N GLU A 423 28.16 9.87 -0.70
CA GLU A 423 27.61 11.21 -0.48
C GLU A 423 26.38 11.22 0.42
N ALA A 424 25.47 10.24 0.26
CA ALA A 424 24.28 10.13 1.11
C ALA A 424 24.60 9.67 2.53
N VAL A 425 25.62 8.82 2.70
CA VAL A 425 26.16 8.46 4.02
C VAL A 425 26.79 9.69 4.69
N GLU A 426 27.59 10.48 3.96
CA GLU A 426 28.16 11.74 4.48
C GLU A 426 27.07 12.71 4.95
N LEU A 427 25.94 12.81 4.24
CA LEU A 427 24.79 13.62 4.66
C LEU A 427 24.13 13.10 5.95
N LEU A 428 24.00 11.77 6.10
CA LEU A 428 23.49 11.19 7.34
C LEU A 428 24.45 11.37 8.51
N GLU A 429 25.77 11.29 8.29
CA GLU A 429 26.77 11.59 9.31
C GLU A 429 26.66 13.04 9.79
N LEU A 430 26.42 13.99 8.88
CA LEU A 430 26.13 15.38 9.23
C LEU A 430 24.86 15.51 10.09
N GLN A 431 23.83 14.73 9.77
CA GLN A 431 22.58 14.71 10.55
C GLN A 431 22.78 14.13 11.96
N VAL A 432 23.57 13.06 12.09
CA VAL A 432 23.98 12.49 13.38
C VAL A 432 24.80 13.50 14.19
N ASP A 433 25.69 14.26 13.54
CA ASP A 433 26.42 15.35 14.20
C ASP A 433 25.50 16.48 14.66
N CYS A 434 24.46 16.81 13.90
CA CYS A 434 23.42 17.74 14.34
C CYS A 434 22.67 17.20 15.57
N PHE A 435 22.33 15.92 15.60
CA PHE A 435 21.73 15.27 16.77
C PHE A 435 22.61 15.41 18.02
N ARG A 436 23.90 15.05 17.89
CA ARG A 436 24.89 15.17 18.97
C ARG A 436 25.02 16.60 19.48
N LYS A 437 25.06 17.58 18.58
CA LYS A 437 25.16 19.00 18.94
C LYS A 437 23.91 19.49 19.68
N LYS A 438 22.72 19.04 19.28
CA LYS A 438 21.45 19.46 19.89
C LYS A 438 21.22 18.81 21.25
N PHE A 439 21.41 17.49 21.36
CA PHE A 439 21.01 16.72 22.54
C PHE A 439 22.19 16.30 23.44
N GLY A 440 23.44 16.55 23.01
CA GLY A 440 24.64 16.27 23.80
C GLY A 440 24.94 14.78 24.00
N ARG A 441 24.34 13.90 23.20
CA ARG A 441 24.50 12.44 23.25
C ARG A 441 24.39 11.81 21.86
N GLU A 442 24.83 10.56 21.74
CA GLU A 442 24.57 9.73 20.55
C GLU A 442 23.07 9.40 20.43
N PRO A 443 22.53 9.27 19.19
CA PRO A 443 21.20 8.72 18.97
C PRO A 443 21.19 7.22 19.34
N GLY A 444 20.19 6.81 20.11
CA GLY A 444 19.91 5.41 20.41
C GLY A 444 19.02 4.76 19.35
N PRO A 445 18.76 3.45 19.44
CA PRO A 445 18.00 2.70 18.42
C PRO A 445 16.56 3.18 18.19
N GLY A 446 15.96 3.88 19.15
CA GLY A 446 14.61 4.45 19.05
C GLY A 446 14.57 5.96 18.82
N ASP A 447 15.73 6.62 18.70
CA ASP A 447 15.76 8.08 18.47
C ASP A 447 15.59 8.41 16.99
N PRO A 448 14.79 9.44 16.66
CA PRO A 448 14.65 9.90 15.29
C PRO A 448 15.95 10.55 14.77
N LEU A 449 16.44 10.08 13.62
CA LEU A 449 17.55 10.72 12.92
C LEU A 449 17.13 12.06 12.30
N PHE A 450 15.88 12.16 11.84
CA PHE A 450 15.26 13.40 11.40
C PHE A 450 14.32 13.88 12.50
N PHE A 451 14.73 14.93 13.22
CA PHE A 451 14.06 15.39 14.44
C PHE A 451 13.72 16.89 14.37
N ASP A 452 12.69 17.28 15.12
CA ASP A 452 12.32 18.68 15.31
C ASP A 452 13.45 19.44 16.04
N LEU A 453 13.99 20.46 15.38
CA LEU A 453 15.08 21.29 15.90
C LEU A 453 14.62 22.21 17.04
N ASP A 454 13.33 22.48 17.18
CA ASP A 454 12.77 23.34 18.22
C ASP A 454 12.35 22.55 19.47
N ALA A 455 12.16 21.24 19.33
CA ALA A 455 11.87 20.35 20.45
C ALA A 455 13.05 20.28 21.45
N SER A 456 12.71 20.17 22.75
CA SER A 456 13.69 19.96 23.81
C SER A 456 14.14 18.50 23.92
N GLU A 457 13.34 17.57 23.39
CA GLU A 457 13.61 16.14 23.33
C GLU A 457 13.60 15.68 21.85
N PRO A 458 14.33 14.60 21.51
CA PRO A 458 14.39 14.11 20.13
C PRO A 458 13.03 13.59 19.68
N THR A 459 12.27 14.48 19.04
CA THR A 459 10.92 14.24 18.55
C THR A 459 10.98 14.09 17.03
N PRO A 460 10.37 13.06 16.44
CA PRO A 460 10.36 12.89 14.99
C PRO A 460 9.75 14.12 14.31
N ILE A 461 10.30 14.52 13.17
CA ILE A 461 9.66 15.54 12.31
C ILE A 461 8.30 14.99 11.88
N THR A 462 7.24 15.79 12.02
CA THR A 462 5.89 15.39 11.63
C THR A 462 5.66 15.62 10.14
N ARG A 463 4.62 15.00 9.58
CA ARG A 463 4.20 15.25 8.20
C ARG A 463 3.95 16.74 7.94
N ASN A 464 3.29 17.43 8.88
CA ASN A 464 3.02 18.86 8.76
C ASN A 464 4.30 19.68 8.66
N ASP A 465 5.35 19.28 9.37
CA ASP A 465 6.65 19.97 9.31
C ASP A 465 7.32 19.74 7.94
N ILE A 466 7.25 18.52 7.40
CA ILE A 466 7.76 18.20 6.05
C ILE A 466 6.97 18.96 4.98
N ASP A 467 5.65 19.00 5.08
CA ASP A 467 4.80 19.75 4.14
C ASP A 467 5.09 21.25 4.23
N SER A 468 5.27 21.80 5.43
CA SER A 468 5.70 23.19 5.60
C SER A 468 7.06 23.43 4.95
N MET A 469 8.04 22.54 5.14
CA MET A 469 9.34 22.63 4.47
C MET A 469 9.21 22.58 2.94
N MET A 470 8.35 21.71 2.40
CA MET A 470 8.11 21.63 0.95
C MET A 470 7.44 22.89 0.42
N LEU A 471 6.51 23.49 1.16
CA LEU A 471 5.88 24.76 0.82
C LEU A 471 6.89 25.93 0.87
N ASP A 472 7.76 25.97 1.88
CA ASP A 472 8.84 26.97 1.95
C ASP A 472 9.81 26.81 0.76
N MET A 473 10.09 25.57 0.33
CA MET A 473 10.87 25.31 -0.88
C MET A 473 10.13 25.72 -2.16
N ALA A 474 8.80 25.60 -2.20
CA ALA A 474 7.99 26.06 -3.32
C ALA A 474 8.12 27.59 -3.50
N ASP A 475 8.09 28.35 -2.41
CA ASP A 475 8.28 29.81 -2.41
C ASP A 475 9.67 30.22 -2.95
N LEU A 476 10.69 29.40 -2.69
CA LEU A 476 12.06 29.61 -3.20
C LEU A 476 12.28 29.03 -4.61
N ALA A 477 11.37 28.18 -5.10
CA ALA A 477 11.57 27.43 -6.34
C ALA A 477 11.64 28.36 -7.56
N GLU A 478 10.82 29.41 -7.58
CA GLU A 478 10.81 30.41 -8.65
C GLU A 478 12.18 31.09 -8.82
N GLU A 479 12.87 31.39 -7.72
CA GLU A 479 14.21 32.00 -7.74
C GLU A 479 15.29 31.04 -8.30
N LEU A 480 15.05 29.73 -8.19
CA LEU A 480 15.92 28.66 -8.69
C LEU A 480 15.52 28.18 -10.09
N GLY A 481 14.47 28.75 -10.69
CA GLY A 481 13.94 28.34 -12.00
C GLY A 481 13.27 26.97 -11.97
N ILE A 482 12.84 26.51 -10.80
CA ILE A 482 12.09 25.27 -10.60
C ILE A 482 10.60 25.62 -10.51
N ASP A 483 9.77 24.87 -11.22
CA ASP A 483 8.31 25.05 -11.17
C ASP A 483 7.77 24.64 -9.77
N PRO A 484 7.18 25.56 -8.99
CA PRO A 484 6.72 25.28 -7.62
C PRO A 484 5.65 24.18 -7.56
N VAL A 485 4.95 23.92 -8.67
CA VAL A 485 3.95 22.86 -8.78
C VAL A 485 4.50 21.48 -8.39
N PHE A 486 5.80 21.21 -8.60
CA PHE A 486 6.40 19.94 -8.21
C PHE A 486 6.35 19.72 -6.69
N PHE A 487 6.57 20.76 -5.89
CA PHE A 487 6.51 20.68 -4.43
C PHE A 487 5.07 20.54 -3.95
N HIS A 488 4.14 21.31 -4.53
CA HIS A 488 2.72 21.18 -4.23
C HIS A 488 2.16 19.79 -4.58
N ALA A 489 2.60 19.20 -5.70
CA ALA A 489 2.26 17.83 -6.05
C ALA A 489 2.85 16.82 -5.04
N GLY A 490 4.06 17.07 -4.54
CA GLY A 490 4.69 16.26 -3.50
C GLY A 490 3.95 16.30 -2.15
N CYS A 491 3.43 17.47 -1.76
CA CYS A 491 2.53 17.60 -0.61
C CYS A 491 1.23 16.81 -0.81
N GLU A 492 0.70 16.77 -2.03
CA GLU A 492 -0.55 16.09 -2.33
C GLU A 492 -0.43 14.56 -2.28
N VAL A 493 0.60 13.99 -2.92
CA VAL A 493 0.72 12.52 -3.06
C VAL A 493 1.66 11.89 -2.05
N GLY A 494 2.38 12.69 -1.27
CA GLY A 494 3.26 12.22 -0.20
C GLY A 494 4.73 12.06 -0.58
N TYR A 495 5.04 12.02 -1.87
CA TYR A 495 6.38 11.76 -2.41
C TYR A 495 6.64 12.60 -3.66
N MET A 496 7.93 12.82 -3.97
CA MET A 496 8.37 13.53 -5.18
C MET A 496 9.06 12.58 -6.15
N VAL A 497 8.62 12.63 -7.41
CA VAL A 497 9.23 11.89 -8.51
C VAL A 497 10.07 12.83 -9.37
N THR A 498 11.34 12.49 -9.56
CA THR A 498 12.31 13.16 -10.42
C THR A 498 12.92 12.16 -11.41
N GLU A 499 13.66 12.66 -12.39
CA GLU A 499 14.35 11.78 -13.36
C GLU A 499 15.38 10.86 -12.67
N GLU A 500 15.97 11.31 -11.56
CA GLU A 500 17.01 10.61 -10.81
C GLU A 500 16.48 9.54 -9.85
N ASN A 501 15.19 9.57 -9.50
CA ASN A 501 14.61 8.65 -8.51
C ASN A 501 13.38 7.86 -9.00
N LYS A 502 12.87 8.13 -10.20
CA LYS A 502 11.64 7.52 -10.75
C LYS A 502 11.63 6.00 -10.75
N ASP A 503 12.78 5.38 -10.88
CA ASP A 503 13.01 3.94 -10.91
C ASP A 503 12.93 3.29 -9.51
N MET A 504 12.82 4.10 -8.46
CA MET A 504 12.47 3.66 -7.10
C MET A 504 10.96 3.51 -6.90
N PHE A 505 10.14 4.05 -7.81
CA PHE A 505 8.68 4.07 -7.70
C PHE A 505 8.03 3.11 -8.70
N THR A 506 6.88 2.58 -8.33
CA THR A 506 5.98 1.89 -9.24
C THR A 506 5.47 2.86 -10.31
N LYS A 507 5.02 2.31 -11.45
CA LYS A 507 4.44 3.12 -12.52
C LYS A 507 3.15 3.80 -12.06
N ALA A 508 2.38 3.17 -11.17
CA ALA A 508 1.20 3.74 -10.55
C ALA A 508 1.53 5.02 -9.76
N GLU A 509 2.56 4.98 -8.92
CA GLU A 509 3.03 6.15 -8.15
C GLU A 509 3.49 7.28 -9.06
N VAL A 510 4.24 6.97 -10.12
CA VAL A 510 4.68 7.95 -11.13
C VAL A 510 3.47 8.60 -11.82
N ILE A 511 2.48 7.81 -12.24
CA ILE A 511 1.25 8.34 -12.86
C ILE A 511 0.48 9.24 -11.89
N ALA A 512 0.37 8.84 -10.62
CA ALA A 512 -0.33 9.63 -9.60
C ALA A 512 0.35 11.00 -9.40
N TYR A 513 1.67 11.04 -9.25
CA TYR A 513 2.43 12.29 -9.15
C TYR A 513 2.31 13.15 -10.41
N SER A 514 2.49 12.58 -11.60
CA SER A 514 2.36 13.33 -12.86
C SER A 514 0.97 13.94 -13.05
N ARG A 515 -0.08 13.27 -12.55
CA ARG A 515 -1.46 13.81 -12.57
C ARG A 515 -1.67 14.94 -11.58
N ALA A 516 -1.11 14.84 -10.37
CA ALA A 516 -1.14 15.92 -9.40
C ALA A 516 -0.49 17.19 -9.99
N VAL A 517 0.70 17.06 -10.59
CA VAL A 517 1.38 18.14 -11.33
C VAL A 517 0.51 18.72 -12.45
N ALA A 518 -0.08 17.86 -13.29
CA ALA A 518 -0.89 18.31 -14.41
C ALA A 518 -2.16 19.07 -13.96
N ARG A 519 -2.78 18.63 -12.87
CA ARG A 519 -3.98 19.26 -12.31
C ARG A 519 -3.67 20.62 -11.68
N LEU A 520 -2.57 20.72 -10.95
CA LEU A 520 -2.13 21.97 -10.33
C LEU A 520 -1.76 23.02 -11.39
N ARG A 521 -1.04 22.63 -12.45
CA ARG A 521 -0.79 23.52 -13.60
C ARG A 521 -2.06 24.04 -14.28
N GLN A 522 -3.12 23.22 -14.32
CA GLN A 522 -4.42 23.63 -14.86
C GLN A 522 -5.19 24.55 -13.92
N ALA A 523 -4.90 24.53 -12.62
CA ALA A 523 -5.52 25.42 -11.64
C ALA A 523 -4.84 26.79 -11.57
N GLU A 524 -3.55 26.86 -11.93
CA GLU A 524 -2.76 28.10 -11.97
C GLU A 524 -2.90 28.90 -13.29
N GLY A 525 -3.34 28.24 -14.38
CA GLY A 525 -3.60 28.86 -15.69
C GLY A 525 -5.06 29.19 -15.93
#